data_AF-A0A812UAQ2-F1
#
_entry.id   AF-A0A812UAQ2-F1
#
_cell.length_a   1.000
_cell.length_b   1.000
_cell.length_c   1.000
_cell.angle_alpha   90.00
_cell.angle_beta   90.00
_cell.angle_gamma   90.00
#
_symmetry.space_group_name_H-M   'P 1'
#
loop_
_entity.id
_entity.type
_entity.pdbx_description
1 polymer ?
#
loop_
_entity_poly.entity_id
_entity_poly.type
_entity_poly.pdbx_seq_one_letter_code
_entity_poly.pdbx_strand_id
1 'polypeptide(L)'
;MKLASSLQKTSALEKHFHTKHPLRLFYRDVLDEVEGCKGYFDLSAVWSRLAPSGNIYRLNALHEVRLRHCADLQAQLRDMAEEYAETLGGTQEERYSMLVAALKEAKVDLDEAYESAEKGWELDSFKTTGFPPLEEFVVGNVKNLAGLCVVPTDPGAWKDWCTAKLVGCMVAVVQILGPVMVVLSLWEDPTNYLQHPLETFERLSVSSIFCTDRSRGEWCTILMGVVFSFFVVVQLLNYAAQELEDAYKFGRLAGCASFWAFAGGYINAWCVMWNILVLPVCFWKLTHASQVVLNAMTILFMFNLDDLTGTAGAVLGTSDALFQRGLCWNYALLSQCPIDLRDVVNPKATSAEDFWQLRLTATALQSTRASESAGASRNAETRISPFEQTPLLATQKGHGIPSLEQMKVCMRFSKDGITYQLPSAHSTVQANVWQLIVWLLRLLQVLMPVFYFIVNKPCIHATDVRKH
;
A
#
# COMPACT_ATOMS: atom_id res chain seq x y z
N MET A 1 -6.65 12.36 12.54
CA MET A 1 -6.80 13.79 12.26
C MET A 1 -5.58 14.49 11.68
N LYS A 2 -4.30 14.29 12.05
CA LYS A 2 -3.19 15.01 11.36
C LYS A 2 -2.87 14.48 9.97
N LEU A 3 -2.90 13.15 9.76
CA LEU A 3 -2.78 12.56 8.42
C LEU A 3 -4.08 12.72 7.61
N ALA A 4 -5.25 12.53 8.21
CA ALA A 4 -6.52 12.90 7.57
C ALA A 4 -6.58 14.42 7.26
N SER A 5 -5.97 15.28 8.08
CA SER A 5 -5.81 16.71 7.78
C SER A 5 -4.66 17.00 6.82
N SER A 6 -3.63 16.15 6.69
CA SER A 6 -2.58 16.31 5.69
C SER A 6 -3.10 15.84 4.33
N LEU A 7 -3.90 14.79 4.32
CA LEU A 7 -4.69 14.26 3.21
C LEU A 7 -5.85 15.18 2.82
N GLN A 8 -6.59 15.79 3.76
CA GLN A 8 -7.53 16.88 3.46
C GLN A 8 -6.80 18.17 3.08
N LYS A 9 -5.64 18.45 3.68
CA LYS A 9 -4.76 19.50 3.19
C LYS A 9 -4.32 19.19 1.77
N THR A 10 -4.16 17.94 1.31
CA THR A 10 -3.86 17.68 -0.12
C THR A 10 -4.94 18.19 -1.06
N SER A 11 -6.21 18.31 -0.64
CA SER A 11 -7.28 18.96 -1.42
C SER A 11 -7.17 20.49 -1.43
N ALA A 12 -6.75 21.11 -0.32
CA ALA A 12 -6.42 22.55 -0.28
C ALA A 12 -5.08 22.85 -0.99
N LEU A 13 -4.14 21.92 -0.90
CA LEU A 13 -2.87 21.85 -1.59
C LEU A 13 -3.14 21.65 -3.09
N GLU A 14 -4.20 20.98 -3.52
CA GLU A 14 -4.62 20.85 -4.93
C GLU A 14 -4.94 22.23 -5.52
N LYS A 15 -5.73 23.04 -4.81
CA LYS A 15 -5.96 24.46 -5.14
C LYS A 15 -4.66 25.30 -5.08
N HIS A 16 -3.74 24.96 -4.19
CA HIS A 16 -2.43 25.61 -4.07
C HIS A 16 -1.39 25.08 -5.09
N PHE A 17 -1.54 23.86 -5.60
CA PHE A 17 -0.70 23.17 -6.58
C PHE A 17 -0.94 23.77 -7.96
N HIS A 18 -2.22 24.06 -8.25
CA HIS A 18 -2.61 24.78 -9.46
C HIS A 18 -2.11 26.22 -9.51
N THR A 19 -1.68 26.82 -8.39
CA THR A 19 -1.31 28.24 -8.36
C THR A 19 0.12 28.55 -7.89
N LYS A 20 0.69 27.86 -6.87
CA LYS A 20 1.90 28.32 -6.14
C LYS A 20 2.86 27.27 -5.52
N HIS A 21 2.77 25.96 -5.81
CA HIS A 21 3.54 24.94 -5.04
C HIS A 21 4.90 24.53 -5.67
N PRO A 22 6.04 24.49 -4.93
CA PRO A 22 7.37 24.12 -5.45
C PRO A 22 7.42 22.73 -6.11
N LEU A 23 6.65 21.78 -5.58
CA LEU A 23 6.51 20.44 -6.15
C LEU A 23 5.88 20.39 -7.55
N ARG A 24 5.26 21.47 -8.04
CA ARG A 24 4.80 21.58 -9.44
C ARG A 24 5.97 21.45 -10.43
N LEU A 25 7.15 21.94 -10.06
CA LEU A 25 8.36 21.88 -10.89
C LEU A 25 8.96 20.47 -10.96
N PHE A 26 8.76 19.64 -9.93
CA PHE A 26 9.31 18.27 -9.85
C PHE A 26 8.47 17.25 -10.60
N TYR A 27 7.18 17.52 -10.75
CA TYR A 27 6.24 16.68 -11.49
C TYR A 27 5.89 17.30 -12.83
N ARG A 28 6.78 18.12 -13.41
CA ARG A 28 6.51 18.88 -14.64
C ARG A 28 5.99 17.98 -15.74
N ASP A 29 6.62 16.84 -16.00
CA ASP A 29 6.17 15.94 -17.07
C ASP A 29 4.80 15.30 -16.74
N VAL A 30 4.54 14.96 -15.47
CA VAL A 30 3.23 14.46 -15.02
C VAL A 30 2.17 15.55 -15.12
N LEU A 31 2.53 16.80 -14.83
CA LEU A 31 1.63 17.95 -14.83
C LEU A 31 1.40 18.52 -16.23
N ASP A 32 2.39 18.50 -17.11
CA ASP A 32 2.31 18.86 -18.53
C ASP A 32 1.52 17.78 -19.29
N GLU A 33 1.67 16.51 -18.93
CA GLU A 33 0.82 15.42 -19.44
C GLU A 33 -0.63 15.54 -18.92
N VAL A 34 -0.81 16.03 -17.69
CA VAL A 34 -2.13 16.38 -17.10
C VAL A 34 -2.74 17.64 -17.74
N GLU A 35 -1.96 18.67 -18.04
CA GLU A 35 -2.41 19.93 -18.65
C GLU A 35 -2.59 19.84 -20.17
N GLY A 36 -1.84 18.97 -20.86
CA GLY A 36 -2.04 18.62 -22.26
C GLY A 36 -3.33 17.83 -22.50
N CYS A 37 -3.87 17.21 -21.45
CA CYS A 37 -5.10 16.41 -21.47
C CYS A 37 -6.30 17.16 -20.85
N LYS A 38 -6.40 18.48 -21.08
CA LYS A 38 -7.53 19.34 -20.69
C LYS A 38 -8.86 18.81 -21.26
N GLY A 39 -9.57 18.01 -20.47
CA GLY A 39 -10.96 17.63 -20.77
C GLY A 39 -11.55 16.56 -19.87
N TYR A 40 -10.80 15.52 -19.51
CA TYR A 40 -11.38 14.33 -18.86
C TYR A 40 -10.34 13.52 -18.06
N PHE A 41 -9.54 14.14 -17.18
CA PHE A 41 -8.71 13.35 -16.27
C PHE A 41 -9.42 13.04 -14.96
N ASP A 42 -9.76 11.76 -14.80
CA ASP A 42 -9.94 11.16 -13.49
C ASP A 42 -8.55 10.98 -12.86
N LEU A 43 -8.10 11.97 -12.08
CA LEU A 43 -6.84 11.87 -11.32
C LEU A 43 -6.81 10.62 -10.43
N SER A 44 -7.98 10.12 -10.00
CA SER A 44 -8.07 8.85 -9.27
C SER A 44 -7.56 7.67 -10.11
N ALA A 45 -7.79 7.69 -11.42
CA ALA A 45 -7.30 6.65 -12.34
C ALA A 45 -5.78 6.71 -12.55
N VAL A 46 -5.16 7.89 -12.42
CA VAL A 46 -3.69 8.01 -12.44
C VAL A 46 -3.10 7.42 -11.16
N TRP A 47 -3.66 7.79 -10.01
CA TRP A 47 -3.17 7.29 -8.72
C TRP A 47 -3.35 5.78 -8.57
N SER A 48 -4.48 5.22 -9.04
CA SER A 48 -4.72 3.77 -8.99
C SER A 48 -3.82 2.98 -9.93
N ARG A 49 -3.26 3.60 -10.99
CA ARG A 49 -2.23 2.98 -11.85
C ARG A 49 -0.86 2.96 -11.18
N LEU A 50 -0.53 3.99 -10.39
CA LEU A 50 0.77 4.14 -9.75
C LEU A 50 0.84 3.40 -8.40
N ALA A 51 -0.17 3.58 -7.58
CA ALA A 51 -0.26 3.05 -6.23
C ALA A 51 -1.22 1.86 -6.14
N PRO A 52 -0.94 0.89 -5.25
CA PRO A 52 -1.85 -0.20 -4.97
C PRO A 52 -3.14 0.28 -4.32
N SER A 53 -4.18 -0.55 -4.40
CA SER A 53 -5.38 -0.33 -3.60
C SER A 53 -5.09 -0.39 -2.10
N GLY A 54 -5.81 0.42 -1.36
CA GLY A 54 -5.69 0.64 0.06
C GLY A 54 -6.43 -0.42 0.84
N ASN A 55 -5.67 -1.14 1.67
CA ASN A 55 -6.23 -1.95 2.74
C ASN A 55 -5.61 -1.51 4.08
N ILE A 56 -6.21 -1.94 5.19
CA ILE A 56 -5.77 -1.56 6.54
C ILE A 56 -4.29 -1.94 6.80
N TYR A 57 -3.82 -3.04 6.24
CA TYR A 57 -2.45 -3.50 6.42
C TYR A 57 -1.43 -2.61 5.69
N ARG A 58 -1.72 -2.24 4.43
CA ARG A 58 -0.90 -1.31 3.64
C ARG A 58 -0.89 0.10 4.24
N LEU A 59 -2.02 0.57 4.76
CA LEU A 59 -2.08 1.82 5.52
C LEU A 59 -1.17 1.76 6.76
N ASN A 60 -1.26 0.67 7.51
CA ASN A 60 -0.44 0.44 8.68
C ASN A 60 1.05 0.34 8.36
N ALA A 61 1.40 -0.26 7.23
CA ALA A 61 2.75 -0.30 6.69
C ALA A 61 3.27 1.10 6.32
N LEU A 62 2.48 1.88 5.58
CA LEU A 62 2.81 3.26 5.21
C LEU A 62 3.07 4.14 6.44
N HIS A 63 2.22 4.05 7.47
CA HIS A 63 2.44 4.76 8.73
C HIS A 63 3.78 4.39 9.38
N GLU A 64 4.14 3.11 9.39
CA GLU A 64 5.37 2.63 10.01
C GLU A 64 6.61 3.14 9.26
N VAL A 65 6.62 3.02 7.93
CA VAL A 65 7.69 3.52 7.07
C VAL A 65 7.89 5.01 7.28
N ARG A 66 6.79 5.78 7.27
CA ARG A 66 6.82 7.22 7.52
C ARG A 66 7.41 7.54 8.90
N LEU A 67 6.94 6.90 9.97
CA LEU A 67 7.43 7.15 11.33
C LEU A 67 8.92 6.83 11.47
N ARG A 68 9.41 5.77 10.82
CA ARG A 68 10.85 5.44 10.79
C ARG A 68 11.68 6.55 10.14
N HIS A 69 11.22 7.13 9.03
CA HIS A 69 11.90 8.27 8.41
C HIS A 69 11.85 9.53 9.29
N CYS A 70 10.73 9.80 9.96
CA CYS A 70 10.65 10.88 10.96
C CYS A 70 11.67 10.67 12.09
N ALA A 71 11.77 9.46 12.63
CA ALA A 71 12.71 9.16 13.72
C ALA A 71 14.17 9.29 13.28
N ASP A 72 14.50 8.83 12.08
CA ASP A 72 15.84 8.94 11.51
C ASP A 72 16.25 10.41 11.33
N LEU A 73 15.38 11.24 10.74
CA LEU A 73 15.66 12.68 10.56
C LEU A 73 15.72 13.44 11.89
N GLN A 74 14.86 13.10 12.86
CA GLN A 74 14.91 13.73 14.18
C GLN A 74 16.16 13.36 14.96
N ALA A 75 16.64 12.12 14.83
CA ALA A 75 17.93 11.73 15.41
C ALA A 75 19.06 12.56 14.79
N GLN A 76 19.12 12.65 13.46
CA GLN A 76 20.14 13.47 12.78
C GLN A 76 20.08 14.95 13.18
N LEU A 77 18.88 15.53 13.31
CA LEU A 77 18.72 16.91 13.79
C LEU A 77 19.21 17.10 15.23
N ARG A 78 18.96 16.14 16.12
CA ARG A 78 19.46 16.19 17.50
C ARG A 78 20.98 16.08 17.53
N ASP A 79 21.56 15.21 16.71
CA ASP A 79 23.01 15.06 16.58
C ASP A 79 23.63 16.36 16.05
N MET A 80 23.04 16.98 15.02
CA MET A 80 23.50 18.29 14.52
C MET A 80 23.29 19.41 15.54
N ALA A 81 22.19 19.40 16.30
CA ALA A 81 21.96 20.37 17.37
C ALA A 81 23.03 20.28 18.48
N GLU A 82 23.61 19.09 18.71
CA GLU A 82 24.76 18.91 19.61
C GLU A 82 26.08 19.35 18.94
N GLU A 83 26.29 18.95 17.68
CA GLU A 83 27.49 19.28 16.89
C GLU A 83 27.68 20.81 16.73
N TYR A 84 26.59 21.55 16.52
CA TYR A 84 26.58 23.00 16.34
C TYR A 84 26.11 23.75 17.61
N ALA A 85 26.39 23.18 18.78
CA ALA A 85 26.01 23.75 20.08
C ALA A 85 26.47 25.20 20.28
N GLU A 86 27.70 25.52 19.87
CA GLU A 86 28.30 26.85 20.02
C GLU A 86 27.60 27.90 19.14
N THR A 87 27.22 27.52 17.92
CA THR A 87 26.55 28.41 16.95
C THR A 87 25.10 28.67 17.33
N LEU A 88 24.39 27.65 17.80
CA LEU A 88 22.95 27.72 18.06
C LEU A 88 22.62 28.25 19.47
N GLY A 89 23.50 28.03 20.45
CA GLY A 89 23.29 28.42 21.84
C GLY A 89 22.13 27.67 22.53
N GLY A 90 21.92 27.88 23.83
CA GLY A 90 20.79 27.29 24.56
C GLY A 90 20.89 25.78 24.83
N THR A 91 19.78 25.20 25.26
CA THR A 91 19.64 23.75 25.56
C THR A 91 19.44 22.93 24.29
N GLN A 92 19.64 21.61 24.36
CA GLN A 92 19.51 20.72 23.19
C GLN A 92 18.12 20.83 22.51
N GLU A 93 17.04 20.87 23.28
CA GLU A 93 15.68 20.94 22.73
C GLU A 93 15.36 22.34 22.16
N GLU A 94 15.96 23.41 22.71
CA GLU A 94 15.89 24.75 22.12
C GLU A 94 16.65 24.79 20.78
N ARG A 95 17.86 24.24 20.73
CA ARG A 95 18.65 24.12 19.49
C ARG A 95 17.92 23.34 18.41
N TYR A 96 17.36 22.18 18.78
CA TYR A 96 16.52 21.40 17.89
C TYR A 96 15.35 22.23 17.35
N SER A 97 14.63 22.94 18.24
CA SER A 97 13.50 23.78 17.85
C SER A 97 13.90 24.93 16.92
N MET A 98 15.08 25.54 17.16
CA MET A 98 15.65 26.58 16.29
C MET A 98 15.98 26.04 14.91
N LEU A 99 16.59 24.85 14.80
CA LEU A 99 16.87 24.21 13.52
C LEU A 99 15.60 23.93 12.72
N VAL A 100 14.55 23.44 13.39
CA VAL A 100 13.24 23.19 12.75
C VAL A 100 12.56 24.48 12.33
N ALA A 101 12.67 25.56 13.10
CA ALA A 101 12.14 26.87 12.74
C ALA A 101 12.89 27.43 11.51
N ALA A 102 14.23 27.42 11.54
CA ALA A 102 15.07 27.85 10.43
C ALA A 102 14.79 27.07 9.15
N LEU A 103 14.51 25.76 9.23
CA LEU A 103 14.19 24.95 8.06
C LEU A 103 12.93 25.44 7.33
N LYS A 104 11.92 25.92 8.06
CA LYS A 104 10.67 26.44 7.48
C LYS A 104 10.86 27.79 6.78
N GLU A 105 11.89 28.53 7.18
CA GLU A 105 12.22 29.84 6.63
C GLU A 105 13.36 29.77 5.60
N ALA A 106 14.02 28.61 5.49
CA ALA A 106 15.12 28.37 4.57
C ALA A 106 14.71 28.64 3.13
N LYS A 107 15.57 29.34 2.40
CA LYS A 107 15.37 29.60 0.97
C LYS A 107 15.92 28.43 0.17
N VAL A 108 15.17 28.03 -0.85
CA VAL A 108 15.62 27.01 -1.82
C VAL A 108 16.19 27.76 -3.03
N ASP A 109 17.49 27.63 -3.23
CA ASP A 109 18.19 28.15 -4.40
C ASP A 109 17.91 27.21 -5.59
N LEU A 110 17.43 27.76 -6.71
CA LEU A 110 17.22 27.02 -7.95
C LEU A 110 18.41 27.28 -8.90
N ASP A 111 18.89 26.25 -9.58
CA ASP A 111 19.98 26.39 -10.56
C ASP A 111 19.58 27.25 -11.79
N GLU A 112 20.55 27.84 -12.50
CA GLU A 112 20.32 28.75 -13.65
C GLU A 112 19.48 28.09 -14.77
N ALA A 113 19.62 26.77 -14.94
CA ALA A 113 18.81 25.99 -15.87
C ALA A 113 17.32 25.96 -15.48
N TYR A 114 17.03 25.97 -14.17
CA TYR A 114 15.67 26.10 -13.65
C TYR A 114 15.15 27.52 -13.77
N GLU A 115 15.96 28.52 -13.39
CA GLU A 115 15.57 29.93 -13.53
C GLU A 115 15.27 30.30 -14.99
N SER A 116 16.00 29.69 -15.94
CA SER A 116 15.78 29.88 -17.38
C SER A 116 14.49 29.21 -17.88
N ALA A 117 14.10 28.07 -17.31
CA ALA A 117 12.81 27.43 -17.58
C ALA A 117 11.64 28.23 -16.95
N GLU A 118 11.89 28.88 -15.80
CA GLU A 118 10.93 29.70 -15.07
C GLU A 118 10.64 31.04 -15.79
N LYS A 119 11.65 31.67 -16.42
CA LYS A 119 11.48 32.92 -17.21
C LYS A 119 10.50 32.83 -18.39
N GLY A 120 10.15 31.62 -18.84
CA GLY A 120 9.12 31.41 -19.86
C GLY A 120 7.68 31.52 -19.34
N TRP A 121 7.49 31.55 -18.02
CA TRP A 121 6.21 31.61 -17.34
C TRP A 121 6.18 32.90 -16.52
N GLU A 122 5.11 33.70 -16.62
CA GLU A 122 4.92 34.91 -15.79
C GLU A 122 4.65 34.52 -14.33
N LEU A 123 5.68 33.98 -13.66
CA LEU A 123 5.65 33.47 -12.31
C LEU A 123 6.53 34.33 -11.39
N ASP A 124 6.35 35.65 -11.46
CA ASP A 124 7.10 36.71 -10.75
C ASP A 124 7.10 36.63 -9.20
N SER A 125 6.76 35.49 -8.57
CA SER A 125 6.60 35.41 -7.11
C SER A 125 6.98 34.11 -6.41
N PHE A 126 7.66 33.16 -7.06
CA PHE A 126 8.06 31.90 -6.41
C PHE A 126 9.33 32.01 -5.55
N LYS A 127 9.31 32.85 -4.53
CA LYS A 127 10.20 32.67 -3.37
C LYS A 127 9.60 31.58 -2.49
N THR A 128 9.92 30.32 -2.77
CA THR A 128 9.45 29.22 -1.91
C THR A 128 10.31 29.17 -0.65
N THR A 129 9.78 29.71 0.44
CA THR A 129 10.32 29.48 1.78
C THR A 129 9.99 28.05 2.21
N GLY A 130 10.97 27.38 2.79
CA GLY A 130 10.80 26.04 3.30
C GLY A 130 11.11 24.93 2.27
N PHE A 131 11.31 23.71 2.79
CA PHE A 131 11.60 22.53 1.98
C PHE A 131 10.67 21.38 2.37
N PRO A 132 9.56 21.19 1.63
CA PRO A 132 8.53 20.21 1.99
C PRO A 132 9.04 18.78 2.25
N PRO A 133 10.03 18.25 1.49
CA PRO A 133 10.59 16.91 1.77
C PRO A 133 11.24 16.76 3.14
N LEU A 134 11.71 17.82 3.77
CA LEU A 134 12.24 17.76 5.13
C LEU A 134 11.17 18.16 6.14
N GLU A 135 10.41 19.21 5.89
CA GLU A 135 9.36 19.69 6.82
C GLU A 135 8.35 18.59 7.16
N GLU A 136 7.88 17.85 6.17
CA GLU A 136 6.84 16.84 6.35
C GLU A 136 7.26 15.70 7.31
N PHE A 137 8.55 15.37 7.32
CA PHE A 137 9.09 14.29 8.15
C PHE A 137 9.73 14.80 9.46
N VAL A 138 10.26 16.02 9.48
CA VAL A 138 10.88 16.62 10.67
C VAL A 138 9.82 17.11 11.67
N VAL A 139 8.72 17.70 11.19
CA VAL A 139 7.67 18.29 12.05
C VAL A 139 6.89 17.24 12.84
N GLY A 140 6.88 15.99 12.40
CA GLY A 140 6.19 14.90 13.10
C GLY A 140 6.98 14.41 14.30
N ASN A 141 6.78 14.99 15.49
CA ASN A 141 7.42 14.50 16.71
C ASN A 141 7.15 13.00 16.93
N VAL A 142 8.21 12.20 17.02
CA VAL A 142 8.13 10.77 17.28
C VAL A 142 8.96 10.38 18.50
N LYS A 143 8.55 9.30 19.16
CA LYS A 143 9.28 8.68 20.26
C LYS A 143 9.64 7.26 19.88
N ASN A 144 10.86 6.85 20.21
CA ASN A 144 11.27 5.46 20.08
C ASN A 144 10.98 4.73 21.40
N LEU A 145 10.10 3.74 21.38
CA LEU A 145 9.79 2.88 22.52
C LEU A 145 10.82 1.73 22.58
N ALA A 146 11.89 1.96 23.34
CA ALA A 146 12.93 0.97 23.64
C ALA A 146 13.56 0.30 22.38
N GLY A 147 13.64 1.01 21.26
CA GLY A 147 14.21 0.48 20.01
C GLY A 147 13.27 -0.41 19.20
N LEU A 148 12.11 -0.80 19.74
CA LEU A 148 11.20 -1.77 19.12
C LEU A 148 10.17 -1.10 18.21
N CYS A 149 9.59 0.01 18.67
CA CYS A 149 8.50 0.67 17.97
C CYS A 149 8.70 2.19 17.94
N VAL A 150 8.56 2.79 16.75
CA VAL A 150 8.48 4.24 16.61
C VAL A 150 7.01 4.66 16.61
N VAL A 151 6.69 5.62 17.46
CA VAL A 151 5.32 6.07 17.70
C VAL A 151 5.22 7.60 17.69
N PRO A 152 4.09 8.17 17.26
CA PRO A 152 3.90 9.63 17.29
C PRO A 152 3.78 10.14 18.74
N THR A 153 4.27 11.35 19.03
CA THR A 153 4.07 11.95 20.38
C THR A 153 2.83 12.82 20.48
N ASP A 154 2.35 13.35 19.35
CA ASP A 154 1.14 14.18 19.30
C ASP A 154 -0.08 13.35 19.73
N PRO A 155 -0.86 13.78 20.75
CA PRO A 155 -1.97 12.99 21.29
C PRO A 155 -3.03 12.62 20.25
N GLY A 156 -3.31 13.52 19.29
CA GLY A 156 -4.24 13.28 18.20
C GLY A 156 -3.72 12.21 17.26
N ALA A 157 -2.49 12.37 16.77
CA ALA A 157 -1.84 11.39 15.90
C ALA A 157 -1.64 10.03 16.58
N TRP A 158 -1.35 10.01 17.89
CA TRP A 158 -1.26 8.80 18.70
C TRP A 158 -2.59 8.04 18.73
N LYS A 159 -3.70 8.75 18.98
CA LYS A 159 -5.04 8.15 18.97
C LYS A 159 -5.35 7.53 17.61
N ASP A 160 -5.09 8.25 16.52
CA ASP A 160 -5.31 7.74 15.16
C ASP A 160 -4.46 6.49 14.88
N TRP A 161 -3.18 6.55 15.24
CA TRP A 161 -2.24 5.45 15.07
C TRP A 161 -2.69 4.22 15.85
N CYS A 162 -3.05 4.38 17.13
CA CYS A 162 -3.58 3.29 17.94
C CYS A 162 -4.86 2.70 17.35
N THR A 163 -5.76 3.54 16.87
CA THR A 163 -7.02 3.12 16.26
C THR A 163 -6.77 2.30 15.00
N ALA A 164 -5.87 2.75 14.12
CA ALA A 164 -5.49 2.02 12.91
C ALA A 164 -4.85 0.65 13.21
N LYS A 165 -3.99 0.56 14.23
CA LYS A 165 -3.39 -0.71 14.66
C LYS A 165 -4.43 -1.65 15.29
N LEU A 166 -5.31 -1.13 16.14
CA LEU A 166 -6.37 -1.92 16.77
C LEU A 166 -7.35 -2.48 15.72
N VAL A 167 -7.83 -1.64 14.80
CA VAL A 167 -8.70 -2.07 13.69
C VAL A 167 -7.98 -3.12 12.83
N GLY A 168 -6.72 -2.89 12.48
CA GLY A 168 -5.93 -3.88 11.73
C GLY A 168 -5.80 -5.22 12.45
N CYS A 169 -5.56 -5.23 13.76
CA CYS A 169 -5.53 -6.46 14.56
C CYS A 169 -6.89 -7.14 14.62
N MET A 170 -7.99 -6.40 14.80
CA MET A 170 -9.33 -6.98 14.84
C MET A 170 -9.71 -7.61 13.49
N VAL A 171 -9.44 -6.91 12.39
CA VAL A 171 -9.65 -7.43 11.03
C VAL A 171 -8.81 -8.68 10.81
N ALA A 172 -7.53 -8.69 11.22
CA ALA A 172 -6.67 -9.86 11.14
C ALA A 172 -7.23 -11.07 11.89
N VAL A 173 -7.70 -10.87 13.13
CA VAL A 173 -8.31 -11.95 13.93
C VAL A 173 -9.54 -12.53 13.21
N VAL A 174 -10.41 -11.68 12.65
CA VAL A 174 -11.60 -12.16 11.93
C VAL A 174 -11.22 -12.87 10.63
N GLN A 175 -10.26 -12.35 9.86
CA GLN A 175 -9.83 -12.96 8.60
C GLN A 175 -9.07 -14.28 8.79
N ILE A 176 -8.39 -14.46 9.93
CA ILE A 176 -7.71 -15.71 10.28
C ILE A 176 -8.70 -16.74 10.83
N LEU A 177 -9.49 -16.36 11.85
CA LEU A 177 -10.32 -17.31 12.59
C LEU A 177 -11.68 -17.55 11.92
N GLY A 178 -12.28 -16.52 11.31
CA GLY A 178 -13.63 -16.57 10.74
C GLY A 178 -13.79 -17.70 9.71
N PRO A 179 -13.00 -17.71 8.62
CA PRO A 179 -13.09 -18.75 7.60
C PRO A 179 -12.84 -20.16 8.18
N VAL A 180 -11.88 -20.30 9.09
CA VAL A 180 -11.55 -21.57 9.74
C VAL A 180 -12.72 -22.07 10.58
N MET A 181 -13.31 -21.22 11.43
CA MET A 181 -14.46 -21.58 12.26
C MET A 181 -15.67 -21.96 11.40
N VAL A 182 -15.89 -21.28 10.27
CA VAL A 182 -16.94 -21.64 9.32
C VAL A 182 -16.67 -23.02 8.72
N VAL A 183 -15.45 -23.32 8.27
CA VAL A 183 -15.14 -24.66 7.77
C VAL A 183 -15.35 -25.72 8.84
N LEU A 184 -14.82 -25.53 10.05
CA LEU A 184 -14.96 -26.51 11.13
C LEU A 184 -16.42 -26.74 11.52
N SER A 185 -17.20 -25.67 11.68
CA SER A 185 -18.62 -25.77 12.01
C SER A 185 -19.43 -26.47 10.93
N LEU A 186 -19.11 -26.25 9.65
CA LEU A 186 -19.76 -26.93 8.54
C LEU A 186 -19.24 -28.36 8.37
N TRP A 187 -17.97 -28.59 8.72
CA TRP A 187 -17.36 -29.90 8.64
C TRP A 187 -18.02 -30.86 9.60
N GLU A 188 -18.22 -30.46 10.86
CA GLU A 188 -18.85 -31.24 11.94
C GLU A 188 -20.36 -31.45 11.76
N ASP A 189 -20.99 -30.79 10.79
CA ASP A 189 -22.42 -30.94 10.58
C ASP A 189 -22.76 -32.36 10.10
N PRO A 190 -23.75 -33.04 10.72
CA PRO A 190 -24.15 -34.39 10.32
C PRO A 190 -24.69 -34.48 8.88
N THR A 191 -25.04 -33.35 8.26
CA THR A 191 -25.47 -33.29 6.85
C THR A 191 -24.30 -33.11 5.88
N ASN A 192 -23.06 -33.05 6.37
CA ASN A 192 -21.86 -32.97 5.53
C ASN A 192 -21.45 -34.35 4.99
N TYR A 193 -21.97 -34.67 3.79
CA TYR A 193 -21.65 -35.93 3.10
C TYR A 193 -20.16 -36.07 2.74
N LEU A 194 -19.36 -34.99 2.75
CA LEU A 194 -17.91 -35.06 2.54
C LEU A 194 -17.17 -35.79 3.67
N GLN A 195 -17.77 -35.95 4.85
CA GLN A 195 -17.21 -36.79 5.91
C GLN A 195 -17.15 -38.27 5.51
N HIS A 196 -18.05 -38.70 4.61
CA HIS A 196 -18.13 -40.08 4.12
C HIS A 196 -17.97 -40.09 2.59
N PRO A 197 -16.76 -39.78 2.07
CA PRO A 197 -16.55 -39.57 0.65
C PRO A 197 -16.81 -40.86 -0.16
N LEU A 198 -16.42 -42.03 0.36
CA LEU A 198 -16.63 -43.31 -0.32
C LEU A 198 -18.12 -43.63 -0.49
N GLU A 199 -18.91 -43.51 0.58
CA GLU A 199 -20.37 -43.71 0.53
C GLU A 199 -21.05 -42.70 -0.41
N THR A 200 -20.54 -41.47 -0.44
CA THR A 200 -21.03 -40.43 -1.35
C THR A 200 -20.72 -40.76 -2.81
N PHE A 201 -19.50 -41.21 -3.12
CA PHE A 201 -19.11 -41.61 -4.46
C PHE A 201 -19.88 -42.84 -4.94
N GLU A 202 -20.14 -43.82 -4.06
CA GLU A 202 -20.95 -44.99 -4.38
C GLU A 202 -22.40 -44.63 -4.71
N ARG A 203 -22.93 -43.54 -4.14
CA ARG A 203 -24.28 -43.02 -4.43
C ARG A 203 -24.35 -42.19 -5.72
N LEU A 204 -23.23 -41.79 -6.31
CA LEU A 204 -23.19 -41.03 -7.55
C LEU A 204 -23.27 -41.96 -8.76
N SER A 205 -24.49 -42.14 -9.29
CA SER A 205 -24.75 -42.78 -10.58
C SER A 205 -25.06 -41.72 -11.65
N VAL A 206 -24.83 -42.04 -12.93
CA VAL A 206 -25.21 -41.13 -14.03
C VAL A 206 -26.72 -40.82 -14.00
N SER A 207 -27.53 -41.81 -13.63
CA SER A 207 -28.98 -41.65 -13.42
C SER A 207 -29.33 -40.72 -12.25
N SER A 208 -28.55 -40.72 -11.17
CA SER A 208 -28.81 -39.83 -10.02
C SER A 208 -28.44 -38.38 -10.28
N ILE A 209 -27.59 -38.11 -11.28
CA ILE A 209 -27.16 -36.74 -11.66
C ILE A 209 -28.23 -36.04 -12.52
N PHE A 210 -28.81 -36.73 -13.51
CA PHE A 210 -29.76 -36.15 -14.49
C PHE A 210 -31.24 -36.34 -14.14
N CYS A 211 -31.52 -36.64 -12.88
CA CYS A 211 -32.83 -36.96 -12.36
C CYS A 211 -33.91 -35.93 -12.75
N THR A 212 -34.87 -36.36 -13.56
CA THR A 212 -35.95 -35.50 -14.10
C THR A 212 -37.04 -35.17 -13.09
N ASP A 213 -37.15 -35.96 -12.01
CA ASP A 213 -38.26 -35.90 -11.04
C ASP A 213 -38.03 -34.91 -9.87
N ARG A 214 -36.96 -34.10 -9.94
CA ARG A 214 -36.67 -33.08 -8.91
C ARG A 214 -37.80 -32.03 -8.82
N SER A 215 -38.13 -31.64 -7.60
CA SER A 215 -39.11 -30.58 -7.37
C SER A 215 -38.62 -29.24 -7.93
N ARG A 216 -39.53 -28.34 -8.32
CA ARG A 216 -39.17 -26.99 -8.82
C ARG A 216 -38.30 -26.23 -7.82
N GLY A 217 -38.55 -26.37 -6.51
CA GLY A 217 -37.76 -25.70 -5.47
C GLY A 217 -36.31 -26.20 -5.38
N GLU A 218 -36.08 -27.49 -5.63
CA GLU A 218 -34.73 -28.07 -5.65
C GLU A 218 -33.95 -27.61 -6.88
N TRP A 219 -34.59 -27.61 -8.05
CA TRP A 219 -34.00 -27.05 -9.27
C TRP A 219 -33.59 -25.57 -9.07
N CYS A 220 -34.45 -24.76 -8.46
CA CYS A 220 -34.11 -23.37 -8.13
C CYS A 220 -32.91 -23.27 -7.17
N THR A 221 -32.85 -24.13 -6.14
CA THR A 221 -31.76 -24.12 -5.16
C THR A 221 -30.42 -24.56 -5.78
N ILE A 222 -30.45 -25.57 -6.65
CA ILE A 222 -29.27 -26.02 -7.39
C ILE A 222 -28.81 -24.91 -8.36
N LEU A 223 -29.72 -24.35 -9.15
CA LEU A 223 -29.37 -23.27 -10.08
C LEU A 223 -28.77 -22.07 -9.34
N MET A 224 -29.38 -21.66 -8.22
CA MET A 224 -28.85 -20.60 -7.35
C MET A 224 -27.46 -20.94 -6.84
N GLY A 225 -27.23 -22.14 -6.32
CA GLY A 225 -25.92 -22.51 -5.83
C GLY A 225 -24.85 -22.59 -6.92
N VAL A 226 -25.19 -23.02 -8.15
CA VAL A 226 -24.26 -22.96 -9.30
C VAL A 226 -23.87 -21.50 -9.59
N VAL A 227 -24.87 -20.62 -9.70
CA VAL A 227 -24.68 -19.19 -10.00
C VAL A 227 -23.88 -18.49 -8.91
N PHE A 228 -24.20 -18.72 -7.64
CA PHE A 228 -23.49 -18.12 -6.51
C PHE A 228 -22.10 -18.69 -6.31
N SER A 229 -21.89 -20.00 -6.54
CA SER A 229 -20.54 -20.59 -6.54
C SER A 229 -19.67 -19.93 -7.60
N PHE A 230 -20.18 -19.82 -8.84
CA PHE A 230 -19.47 -19.12 -9.91
C PHE A 230 -19.19 -17.66 -9.54
N PHE A 231 -20.20 -16.95 -9.04
CA PHE A 231 -20.06 -15.55 -8.64
C PHE A 231 -19.00 -15.35 -7.55
N VAL A 232 -19.04 -16.14 -6.47
CA VAL A 232 -18.07 -16.03 -5.38
C VAL A 232 -16.65 -16.35 -5.87
N VAL A 233 -16.47 -17.39 -6.69
CA VAL A 233 -15.15 -17.69 -7.27
C VAL A 233 -14.65 -16.55 -8.16
N VAL A 234 -15.53 -15.94 -8.97
CA VAL A 234 -15.17 -14.77 -9.79
C VAL A 234 -14.76 -13.58 -8.93
N GLN A 235 -15.47 -13.31 -7.83
CA GLN A 235 -15.11 -12.23 -6.91
C GLN A 235 -13.76 -12.49 -6.25
N LEU A 236 -13.51 -13.71 -5.75
CA LEU A 236 -12.21 -14.09 -5.19
C LEU A 236 -11.10 -14.01 -6.24
N LEU A 237 -11.37 -14.39 -7.48
CA LEU A 237 -10.41 -14.31 -8.58
C LEU A 237 -10.04 -12.86 -8.92
N ASN A 238 -11.04 -11.97 -9.02
CA ASN A 238 -10.80 -10.55 -9.26
C ASN A 238 -10.00 -9.93 -8.12
N TYR A 239 -10.35 -10.23 -6.87
CA TYR A 239 -9.61 -9.79 -5.70
C TYR A 239 -8.16 -10.30 -5.72
N ALA A 240 -7.93 -11.58 -5.95
CA ALA A 240 -6.58 -12.16 -6.01
C ALA A 240 -5.74 -11.57 -7.16
N ALA A 241 -6.36 -11.27 -8.30
CA ALA A 241 -5.70 -10.62 -9.42
C ALA A 241 -5.32 -9.16 -9.10
N GLN A 242 -6.20 -8.42 -8.41
CA GLN A 242 -5.91 -7.08 -7.93
C GLN A 242 -4.80 -7.10 -6.86
N GLU A 243 -4.86 -8.02 -5.90
CA GLU A 243 -3.81 -8.19 -4.88
C GLU A 243 -2.44 -8.57 -5.48
N LEU A 244 -2.43 -9.33 -6.58
CA LEU A 244 -1.22 -9.61 -7.34
C LEU A 244 -0.63 -8.33 -7.95
N GLU A 245 -1.45 -7.51 -8.62
CA GLU A 245 -1.03 -6.23 -9.18
C GLU A 245 -0.55 -5.27 -8.08
N ASP A 246 -1.28 -5.23 -6.96
CA ASP A 246 -0.96 -4.41 -5.81
C ASP A 246 0.31 -4.86 -5.10
N ALA A 247 0.61 -6.16 -5.06
CA ALA A 247 1.89 -6.65 -4.54
C ALA A 247 3.08 -6.12 -5.36
N TYR A 248 2.94 -6.05 -6.69
CA TYR A 248 3.95 -5.44 -7.55
C TYR A 248 4.08 -3.93 -7.33
N LYS A 249 2.95 -3.19 -7.28
CA LYS A 249 2.96 -1.73 -7.05
C LYS A 249 3.50 -1.38 -5.66
N PHE A 250 3.00 -2.04 -4.62
CA PHE A 250 3.44 -1.82 -3.24
C PHE A 250 4.92 -2.16 -3.07
N GLY A 251 5.37 -3.26 -3.68
CA GLY A 251 6.78 -3.67 -3.72
C GLY A 251 7.73 -2.58 -4.23
N ARG A 252 7.26 -1.70 -5.13
CA ARG A 252 8.05 -0.60 -5.71
C ARG A 252 7.98 0.70 -4.92
N LEU A 253 6.87 0.97 -4.23
CA LEU A 253 6.62 2.27 -3.57
C LEU A 253 6.95 2.28 -2.07
N ALA A 254 6.60 1.22 -1.35
CA ALA A 254 6.75 1.18 0.11
C ALA A 254 7.00 -0.23 0.65
N GLY A 255 7.34 -1.19 -0.23
CA GLY A 255 7.58 -2.59 0.08
C GLY A 255 8.86 -2.88 0.86
N CYS A 256 9.40 -1.88 1.56
CA CYS A 256 10.40 -2.11 2.59
C CYS A 256 9.76 -2.90 3.73
N ALA A 257 10.56 -3.74 4.41
CA ALA A 257 10.12 -4.83 5.28
C ALA A 257 9.40 -4.35 6.56
N SER A 258 8.17 -3.83 6.41
CA SER A 258 7.23 -3.63 7.50
C SER A 258 6.51 -4.94 7.77
N PHE A 259 6.38 -5.28 9.05
CA PHE A 259 5.61 -6.42 9.51
C PHE A 259 4.21 -6.42 8.89
N TRP A 260 3.58 -5.24 8.81
CA TRP A 260 2.22 -5.08 8.30
C TRP A 260 2.06 -5.38 6.81
N ALA A 261 3.03 -5.01 5.96
CA ALA A 261 2.95 -5.32 4.53
C ALA A 261 3.01 -6.83 4.29
N PHE A 262 3.94 -7.51 4.97
CA PHE A 262 4.08 -8.96 4.91
C PHE A 262 2.88 -9.67 5.53
N ALA A 263 2.57 -9.38 6.79
CA ALA A 263 1.47 -10.01 7.51
C ALA A 263 0.13 -9.82 6.78
N GLY A 264 -0.16 -8.62 6.27
CA GLY A 264 -1.38 -8.35 5.51
C GLY A 264 -1.51 -9.21 4.26
N GLY A 265 -0.44 -9.32 3.47
CA GLY A 265 -0.42 -10.19 2.29
C GLY A 265 -0.71 -11.65 2.62
N TYR A 266 -0.12 -12.17 3.69
CA TYR A 266 -0.34 -13.56 4.12
C TYR A 266 -1.73 -13.76 4.74
N ILE A 267 -2.23 -12.82 5.52
CA ILE A 267 -3.57 -12.90 6.14
C ILE A 267 -4.64 -12.89 5.05
N ASN A 268 -4.51 -12.01 4.05
CA ASN A 268 -5.43 -11.94 2.92
C ASN A 268 -5.38 -13.22 2.09
N ALA A 269 -4.18 -13.71 1.77
CA ALA A 269 -3.99 -14.98 1.06
C ALA A 269 -4.60 -16.16 1.85
N TRP A 270 -4.39 -16.20 3.17
CA TRP A 270 -4.96 -17.20 4.08
C TRP A 270 -6.48 -17.17 4.05
N CYS A 271 -7.08 -15.98 4.18
CA CYS A 271 -8.52 -15.78 4.14
C CYS A 271 -9.10 -16.28 2.81
N VAL A 272 -8.50 -15.93 1.67
CA VAL A 272 -8.91 -16.39 0.34
C VAL A 272 -8.79 -17.92 0.23
N MET A 273 -7.69 -18.51 0.69
CA MET A 273 -7.48 -19.96 0.66
C MET A 273 -8.53 -20.71 1.47
N TRP A 274 -8.87 -20.24 2.66
CA TRP A 274 -9.92 -20.86 3.45
C TRP A 274 -11.30 -20.64 2.84
N ASN A 275 -11.58 -19.45 2.29
CA ASN A 275 -12.83 -19.20 1.59
C ASN A 275 -13.01 -20.15 0.39
N ILE A 276 -11.94 -20.46 -0.35
CA ILE A 276 -11.95 -21.50 -1.40
C ILE A 276 -12.42 -22.86 -0.83
N LEU A 277 -11.90 -23.25 0.33
CA LEU A 277 -12.28 -24.51 1.01
C LEU A 277 -13.69 -24.47 1.58
N VAL A 278 -14.17 -23.30 2.01
CA VAL A 278 -15.54 -23.11 2.49
C VAL A 278 -16.54 -23.39 1.37
N LEU A 279 -16.30 -22.92 0.14
CA LEU A 279 -17.29 -23.01 -0.96
C LEU A 279 -17.90 -24.41 -1.16
N PRO A 280 -17.11 -25.50 -1.33
CA PRO A 280 -17.68 -26.82 -1.52
C PRO A 280 -18.49 -27.28 -0.31
N VAL A 281 -18.04 -27.01 0.92
CA VAL A 281 -18.73 -27.43 2.15
C VAL A 281 -20.01 -26.61 2.38
N CYS A 282 -19.93 -25.29 2.17
CA CYS A 282 -21.04 -24.36 2.33
C CYS A 282 -22.19 -24.68 1.39
N PHE A 283 -21.89 -24.94 0.12
CA PHE A 283 -22.95 -25.06 -0.87
C PHE A 283 -23.58 -26.46 -0.87
N TRP A 284 -22.83 -27.51 -0.55
CA TRP A 284 -23.32 -28.89 -0.57
C TRP A 284 -24.49 -29.14 0.39
N LYS A 285 -24.53 -28.43 1.51
CA LYS A 285 -25.53 -28.60 2.56
C LYS A 285 -26.92 -28.02 2.19
N LEU A 286 -27.00 -27.16 1.19
CA LEU A 286 -28.07 -26.17 1.16
C LEU A 286 -29.40 -26.74 0.69
N THR A 287 -30.35 -26.77 1.62
CA THR A 287 -31.74 -27.16 1.37
C THR A 287 -32.61 -26.00 0.89
N HIS A 288 -32.18 -24.76 1.13
CA HIS A 288 -32.92 -23.54 0.82
C HIS A 288 -32.05 -22.48 0.15
N ALA A 289 -32.60 -21.79 -0.85
CA ALA A 289 -31.91 -20.74 -1.59
C ALA A 289 -31.47 -19.54 -0.70
N SER A 290 -32.19 -19.23 0.37
CA SER A 290 -31.83 -18.13 1.29
C SER A 290 -30.50 -18.36 2.01
N GLN A 291 -30.21 -19.61 2.37
CA GLN A 291 -28.96 -19.99 3.02
C GLN A 291 -27.77 -19.91 2.05
N VAL A 292 -27.98 -20.19 0.75
CA VAL A 292 -26.98 -19.98 -0.31
C VAL A 292 -26.52 -18.52 -0.32
N VAL A 293 -27.49 -17.61 -0.34
CA VAL A 293 -27.22 -16.17 -0.40
C VAL A 293 -26.53 -15.70 0.88
N LEU A 294 -27.03 -16.10 2.05
CA LEU A 294 -26.44 -15.69 3.33
C LEU A 294 -25.00 -16.17 3.48
N ASN A 295 -24.73 -17.44 3.17
CA ASN A 295 -23.37 -18.00 3.24
C ASN A 295 -22.42 -17.32 2.25
N ALA A 296 -22.89 -17.05 1.02
CA ALA A 296 -22.11 -16.30 0.05
C ALA A 296 -21.80 -14.89 0.56
N MET A 297 -22.79 -14.16 1.10
CA MET A 297 -22.57 -12.84 1.68
C MET A 297 -21.59 -12.87 2.87
N THR A 298 -21.68 -13.88 3.73
CA THR A 298 -20.76 -14.05 4.87
C THR A 298 -19.32 -14.26 4.39
N ILE A 299 -19.10 -15.12 3.39
CA ILE A 299 -17.78 -15.33 2.77
C ILE A 299 -17.27 -14.01 2.17
N LEU A 300 -18.12 -13.32 1.41
CA LEU A 300 -17.74 -12.08 0.75
C LEU A 300 -17.46 -10.95 1.76
N PHE A 301 -18.17 -10.93 2.88
CA PHE A 301 -17.97 -9.95 3.94
C PHE A 301 -16.61 -10.14 4.61
N MET A 302 -16.24 -11.38 4.97
CA MET A 302 -14.99 -11.64 5.70
C MET A 302 -13.74 -11.17 4.94
N PHE A 303 -13.70 -11.36 3.61
CA PHE A 303 -12.53 -10.92 2.84
C PHE A 303 -12.54 -9.42 2.52
N ASN A 304 -13.68 -8.73 2.58
CA ASN A 304 -13.75 -7.28 2.34
C ASN A 304 -13.54 -6.42 3.60
N LEU A 305 -13.31 -7.04 4.76
CA LEU A 305 -13.15 -6.31 6.02
C LEU A 305 -11.91 -5.42 6.07
N ASP A 306 -10.85 -5.74 5.32
CA ASP A 306 -9.61 -4.98 5.28
C ASP A 306 -9.65 -3.81 4.29
N ASP A 307 -10.64 -3.75 3.40
CA ASP A 307 -10.74 -2.75 2.33
C ASP A 307 -11.05 -1.33 2.89
N LEU A 308 -10.26 -0.34 2.45
CA LEU A 308 -10.46 1.07 2.78
C LEU A 308 -11.61 1.73 2.00
N THR A 309 -12.19 1.07 0.98
CA THR A 309 -13.46 1.52 0.39
C THR A 309 -14.66 1.16 1.26
N GLY A 310 -14.48 0.21 2.18
CA GLY A 310 -15.53 -0.34 3.05
C GLY A 310 -15.54 0.24 4.47
N THR A 311 -15.93 -0.60 5.43
CA THR A 311 -16.13 -0.23 6.83
C THR A 311 -14.83 0.24 7.50
N ALA A 312 -13.69 -0.37 7.17
CA ALA A 312 -12.40 0.03 7.73
C ALA A 312 -12.04 1.47 7.35
N GLY A 313 -12.27 1.87 6.09
CA GLY A 313 -12.08 3.23 5.63
C GLY A 313 -12.95 4.24 6.38
N ALA A 314 -14.23 3.92 6.54
CA ALA A 314 -15.19 4.77 7.26
C ALA A 314 -14.78 4.99 8.73
N VAL A 315 -14.35 3.94 9.43
CA VAL A 315 -13.89 4.03 10.82
C VAL A 315 -12.61 4.87 10.95
N LEU A 316 -11.72 4.78 9.97
CA LEU A 316 -10.43 5.46 10.00
C LEU A 316 -10.45 6.86 9.37
N GLY A 317 -11.58 7.26 8.80
CA GLY A 317 -11.72 8.53 8.08
C GLY A 317 -10.77 8.61 6.87
N THR A 318 -10.55 7.49 6.19
CA THR A 318 -9.72 7.39 4.98
C THR A 318 -10.50 6.70 3.86
N SER A 319 -10.03 6.89 2.63
CA SER A 319 -10.52 6.16 1.45
C SER A 319 -9.34 5.61 0.66
N ASP A 320 -9.63 4.73 -0.29
CA ASP A 320 -8.64 4.20 -1.22
C ASP A 320 -7.90 5.31 -1.98
N ALA A 321 -8.65 6.26 -2.56
CA ALA A 321 -8.06 7.41 -3.26
C ALA A 321 -7.16 8.27 -2.37
N LEU A 322 -7.55 8.50 -1.10
CA LEU A 322 -6.71 9.24 -0.16
C LEU A 322 -5.45 8.45 0.21
N PHE A 323 -5.56 7.14 0.38
CA PHE A 323 -4.41 6.27 0.64
C PHE A 323 -3.42 6.29 -0.55
N GLN A 324 -3.89 6.06 -1.77
CA GLN A 324 -3.05 6.05 -2.98
C GLN A 324 -2.34 7.38 -3.18
N ARG A 325 -3.04 8.50 -3.00
CA ARG A 325 -2.45 9.85 -3.01
C ARG A 325 -1.39 10.00 -1.92
N GLY A 326 -1.71 9.61 -0.69
CA GLY A 326 -0.79 9.68 0.44
C GLY A 326 0.48 8.86 0.24
N LEU A 327 0.36 7.67 -0.37
CA LEU A 327 1.49 6.81 -0.69
C LEU A 327 2.38 7.41 -1.79
N CYS A 328 1.79 7.86 -2.90
CA CYS A 328 2.52 8.53 -3.98
C CYS A 328 3.22 9.79 -3.46
N TRP A 329 2.53 10.56 -2.62
CA TRP A 329 3.08 11.75 -1.95
C TRP A 329 4.25 11.41 -1.03
N ASN A 330 4.15 10.33 -0.27
CA ASN A 330 5.24 9.89 0.60
C ASN A 330 6.47 9.50 -0.23
N TYR A 331 6.29 8.72 -1.28
CA TYR A 331 7.35 8.33 -2.20
C TYR A 331 8.01 9.54 -2.87
N ALA A 332 7.19 10.47 -3.35
CA ALA A 332 7.60 11.74 -3.93
C ALA A 332 8.56 12.52 -3.03
N LEU A 333 8.15 12.76 -1.79
CA LEU A 333 8.97 13.48 -0.82
C LEU A 333 10.25 12.72 -0.50
N LEU A 334 10.19 11.40 -0.30
CA LEU A 334 11.38 10.59 0.01
C LEU A 334 12.41 10.59 -1.15
N SER A 335 11.96 10.67 -2.41
CA SER A 335 12.85 10.77 -3.56
C SER A 335 13.70 12.05 -3.59
N GLN A 336 13.27 13.09 -2.87
CA GLN A 336 13.96 14.38 -2.77
C GLN A 336 14.52 14.65 -1.37
N CYS A 337 14.22 13.77 -0.41
CA CYS A 337 14.67 13.89 0.96
C CYS A 337 16.11 13.36 1.07
N PRO A 338 17.08 14.15 1.54
CA PRO A 338 18.45 13.67 1.71
C PRO A 338 18.52 12.56 2.77
N ILE A 339 19.46 11.64 2.58
CA ILE A 339 19.75 10.58 3.57
C ILE A 339 20.42 11.19 4.79
N ASP A 340 21.50 11.97 4.58
CA ASP A 340 22.24 12.68 5.62
C ASP A 340 21.93 14.18 5.54
N LEU A 341 21.35 14.73 6.60
CA LEU A 341 21.02 16.16 6.68
C LEU A 341 22.25 17.05 6.58
N ARG A 342 23.43 16.54 6.92
CA ARG A 342 24.69 17.30 6.80
C ARG A 342 25.03 17.64 5.35
N ASP A 343 24.45 16.96 4.37
CA ASP A 343 24.64 17.28 2.94
C ASP A 343 23.92 18.57 2.53
N VAL A 344 23.04 19.12 3.37
CA VAL A 344 22.31 20.37 3.11
C VAL A 344 22.57 21.45 4.16
N VAL A 345 23.57 21.24 5.02
CA VAL A 345 24.03 22.23 5.99
C VAL A 345 25.00 23.18 5.31
N ASN A 346 24.84 24.48 5.58
CA ASN A 346 25.78 25.50 5.17
C ASN A 346 27.04 25.42 6.07
N PRO A 347 28.21 25.05 5.52
CA PRO A 347 29.43 24.93 6.32
C PRO A 347 29.93 26.27 6.89
N LYS A 348 29.43 27.39 6.35
CA LYS A 348 29.78 28.75 6.78
C LYS A 348 28.71 29.40 7.66
N ALA A 349 27.73 28.63 8.14
CA ALA A 349 26.66 29.14 8.98
C ALA A 349 27.23 29.71 10.29
N THR A 350 26.96 30.99 10.55
CA THR A 350 27.25 31.67 11.82
C THR A 350 26.01 31.86 12.68
N SER A 351 24.83 31.55 12.12
CA SER A 351 23.52 31.76 12.73
C SER A 351 22.61 30.57 12.40
N ALA A 352 21.49 30.45 13.12
CA ALA A 352 20.46 29.46 12.79
C ALA A 352 19.75 29.78 11.47
N GLU A 353 19.57 31.06 11.13
CA GLU A 353 18.89 31.50 9.91
C GLU A 353 19.64 31.08 8.64
N ASP A 354 20.97 31.10 8.69
CA ASP A 354 21.83 30.73 7.56
C ASP A 354 22.24 29.24 7.58
N PHE A 355 21.67 28.44 8.49
CA PHE A 355 22.10 27.05 8.73
C PHE A 355 21.86 26.13 7.54
N TRP A 356 20.74 26.32 6.85
CA TRP A 356 20.34 25.47 5.73
C TRP A 356 20.79 26.06 4.40
N GLN A 357 21.44 25.25 3.57
CA GLN A 357 21.79 25.60 2.20
C GLN A 357 21.19 24.56 1.26
N LEU A 358 20.01 24.88 0.75
CA LEU A 358 19.21 24.00 -0.09
C LEU A 358 19.33 24.46 -1.54
N ARG A 359 20.08 23.70 -2.34
CA ARG A 359 20.28 23.97 -3.77
C ARG A 359 19.66 22.88 -4.60
N LEU A 360 18.73 23.22 -5.47
CA LEU A 360 18.04 22.25 -6.31
C LEU A 360 18.52 22.34 -7.75
N THR A 361 19.03 21.22 -8.28
CA THR A 361 19.35 21.05 -9.69
C THR A 361 18.19 20.37 -10.41
N ALA A 362 18.17 20.43 -11.75
CA ALA A 362 17.15 19.81 -12.62
C ALA A 362 16.79 18.35 -12.29
N THR A 363 17.66 17.64 -11.58
CA THR A 363 17.51 16.21 -11.30
C THR A 363 17.47 15.87 -9.81
N ALA A 364 18.09 16.66 -8.94
CA ALA A 364 18.20 16.37 -7.51
C ALA A 364 18.68 17.55 -6.67
N LEU A 365 18.55 17.41 -5.36
CA LEU A 365 19.16 18.27 -4.36
C LEU A 365 20.70 18.16 -4.41
N GLN A 366 21.41 19.29 -4.38
CA GLN A 366 22.87 19.36 -4.42
C GLN A 366 23.46 19.20 -3.02
N SER A 367 24.56 18.45 -2.90
CA SER A 367 25.29 18.31 -1.64
C SER A 367 26.23 19.50 -1.42
N THR A 368 26.19 20.10 -0.24
CA THR A 368 27.08 21.20 0.17
C THR A 368 28.51 20.72 0.42
N ARG A 369 28.69 19.47 0.87
CA ARG A 369 30.00 18.87 1.17
C ARG A 369 30.88 18.66 -0.07
N ALA A 370 30.27 18.44 -1.23
CA ALA A 370 31.01 18.13 -2.46
C ALA A 370 31.72 19.34 -3.07
N SER A 371 31.30 20.55 -2.72
CA SER A 371 31.85 21.78 -3.29
C SER A 371 33.32 22.03 -2.95
N GLU A 372 33.86 21.37 -1.92
CA GLU A 372 35.22 21.66 -1.41
C GLU A 372 36.31 20.81 -2.07
N SER A 373 36.00 19.68 -2.71
CA SER A 373 37.04 18.69 -3.06
C SER A 373 37.50 18.62 -4.51
N ALA A 374 36.74 19.03 -5.53
CA ALA A 374 37.24 19.02 -6.93
C ALA A 374 36.35 19.73 -7.96
N GLY A 375 35.75 20.89 -7.66
CA GLY A 375 34.99 21.69 -8.65
C GLY A 375 33.76 21.01 -9.30
N ALA A 376 33.48 19.74 -9.00
CA ALA A 376 32.35 18.99 -9.48
C ALA A 376 31.25 19.01 -8.42
N SER A 377 30.15 19.69 -8.75
CA SER A 377 28.89 19.57 -8.01
C SER A 377 28.48 18.10 -7.91
N ARG A 378 28.29 17.57 -6.70
CA ARG A 378 27.70 16.24 -6.47
C ARG A 378 26.30 16.42 -5.90
N ASN A 379 25.36 15.60 -6.35
CA ASN A 379 24.02 15.56 -5.79
C ASN A 379 24.05 14.88 -4.41
N ALA A 380 23.22 15.37 -3.49
CA ALA A 380 22.95 14.70 -2.23
C ALA A 380 22.31 13.34 -2.49
N GLU A 381 22.72 12.33 -1.74
CA GLU A 381 22.06 11.04 -1.83
C GLU A 381 20.66 11.14 -1.21
N THR A 382 19.64 10.71 -1.95
CA THR A 382 18.25 10.78 -1.52
C THR A 382 17.78 9.44 -0.95
N ARG A 383 16.76 9.49 -0.09
CA ARG A 383 16.22 8.31 0.60
C ARG A 383 15.62 7.29 -0.34
N ILE A 384 15.26 7.69 -1.55
CA ILE A 384 14.84 6.82 -2.64
C ILE A 384 15.64 7.18 -3.88
N SER A 385 16.50 6.27 -4.32
CA SER A 385 17.33 6.47 -5.52
C SER A 385 17.18 5.31 -6.51
N PRO A 386 17.32 5.53 -7.82
CA PRO A 386 17.51 4.44 -8.77
C PRO A 386 18.68 3.56 -8.34
N PHE A 387 18.57 2.25 -8.55
CA PHE A 387 19.68 1.33 -8.31
C PHE A 387 20.67 1.42 -9.49
N GLU A 388 21.77 2.16 -9.31
CA GLU A 388 22.77 2.45 -10.35
C GLU A 388 23.56 1.23 -10.89
N GLN A 389 23.32 0.01 -10.40
CA GLN A 389 24.07 -1.18 -10.84
C GLN A 389 23.42 -1.97 -12.00
N THR A 390 22.37 -1.47 -12.65
CA THR A 390 21.91 -2.09 -13.90
C THR A 390 22.85 -1.67 -15.05
N PRO A 391 23.64 -2.59 -15.65
CA PRO A 391 24.62 -2.27 -16.72
C PRO A 391 23.99 -1.68 -18.00
N LEU A 392 22.66 -1.58 -18.07
CA LEU A 392 21.93 -0.97 -19.18
C LEU A 392 21.95 0.57 -19.17
N LEU A 393 22.05 1.21 -17.99
CA LEU A 393 22.15 2.69 -17.92
C LEU A 393 23.54 3.21 -18.34
N ALA A 394 24.59 2.40 -18.14
CA ALA A 394 25.95 2.77 -18.57
C ALA A 394 26.16 2.67 -20.09
N THR A 395 25.26 1.99 -20.83
CA THR A 395 25.51 1.62 -22.24
C THR A 395 24.47 2.16 -23.24
N GLN A 396 23.32 2.71 -22.82
CA GLN A 396 22.30 3.22 -23.75
C GLN A 396 22.29 4.74 -23.87
N LYS A 397 23.32 5.30 -24.50
CA LYS A 397 23.16 6.54 -25.28
C LYS A 397 22.36 6.23 -26.55
N GLY A 398 21.02 6.11 -26.45
CA GLY A 398 20.16 6.18 -27.64
C GLY A 398 18.99 5.21 -27.79
N HIS A 399 18.66 4.34 -26.83
CA HIS A 399 17.51 3.46 -26.94
C HIS A 399 16.66 3.47 -25.68
N GLY A 400 15.41 3.96 -25.82
CA GLY A 400 14.25 3.70 -24.97
C GLY A 400 14.40 4.02 -23.48
N ILE A 401 13.53 4.87 -22.94
CA ILE A 401 13.32 4.96 -21.49
C ILE A 401 13.04 3.53 -21.00
N PRO A 402 13.83 2.95 -20.08
CA PRO A 402 13.59 1.61 -19.59
C PRO A 402 12.17 1.56 -19.03
N SER A 403 11.40 0.54 -19.39
CA SER A 403 10.05 0.36 -18.87
C SER A 403 10.07 0.44 -17.35
N LEU A 404 9.12 1.13 -16.73
CA LEU A 404 9.01 1.32 -15.29
C LEU A 404 9.11 0.00 -14.48
N GLU A 405 8.81 -1.13 -15.14
CA GLU A 405 8.90 -2.48 -14.62
C GLU A 405 10.33 -2.99 -14.37
N GLN A 406 11.33 -2.38 -15.00
CA GLN A 406 12.74 -2.79 -14.92
C GLN A 406 13.56 -1.92 -13.94
N MET A 407 13.01 -0.81 -13.46
CA MET A 407 13.70 0.05 -12.50
C MET A 407 13.68 -0.60 -11.11
N LYS A 408 14.85 -1.07 -10.68
CA LYS A 408 15.12 -1.37 -9.27
C LYS A 408 15.42 -0.04 -8.56
N VAL A 409 14.83 0.13 -7.39
CA VAL A 409 14.97 1.35 -6.58
C VAL A 409 15.52 0.95 -5.22
N CYS A 410 16.35 1.79 -4.63
CA CYS A 410 16.85 1.59 -3.27
C CYS A 410 16.22 2.59 -2.32
N MET A 411 15.66 2.10 -1.22
CA MET A 411 15.25 2.91 -0.09
C MET A 411 16.31 2.82 1.03
N ARG A 412 16.77 3.96 1.53
CA ARG A 412 17.90 4.04 2.48
C ARG A 412 17.54 4.78 3.77
N PHE A 413 18.13 4.34 4.87
CA PHE A 413 18.08 4.97 6.19
C PHE A 413 19.50 5.31 6.65
N SER A 414 19.70 6.46 7.27
CA SER A 414 21.04 6.92 7.66
C SER A 414 21.59 6.11 8.84
N LYS A 415 20.80 5.99 9.91
CA LYS A 415 21.27 5.44 11.19
C LYS A 415 21.73 3.98 11.14
N ASP A 416 21.06 3.15 10.34
CA ASP A 416 21.35 1.72 10.31
C ASP A 416 22.24 1.33 9.11
N GLY A 417 22.49 2.25 8.17
CA GLY A 417 23.12 1.93 6.88
C GLY A 417 22.34 0.90 6.04
N ILE A 418 21.15 0.50 6.49
CA ILE A 418 20.35 -0.53 5.84
C ILE A 418 19.79 0.03 4.54
N THR A 419 20.20 -0.58 3.45
CA THR A 419 19.64 -0.32 2.12
C THR A 419 18.63 -1.40 1.79
N TYR A 420 17.37 -1.00 1.61
CA TYR A 420 16.31 -1.88 1.13
C TYR A 420 16.22 -1.79 -0.38
N GLN A 421 16.40 -2.91 -1.06
CA GLN A 421 16.14 -3.01 -2.50
C GLN A 421 14.65 -3.22 -2.75
N LEU A 422 14.10 -2.46 -3.70
CA LEU A 422 12.73 -2.54 -4.18
C LEU A 422 12.72 -3.01 -5.65
N PRO A 423 11.89 -3.99 -6.02
CA PRO A 423 11.01 -4.78 -5.14
C PRO A 423 11.81 -5.66 -4.17
N SER A 424 11.31 -5.77 -2.92
CA SER A 424 11.94 -6.61 -1.90
C SER A 424 11.66 -8.09 -2.17
N ALA A 425 12.53 -8.98 -1.68
CA ALA A 425 12.33 -10.43 -1.79
C ALA A 425 10.96 -10.86 -1.24
N HIS A 426 10.50 -10.23 -0.17
CA HIS A 426 9.17 -10.47 0.40
C HIS A 426 8.05 -10.11 -0.58
N SER A 427 8.14 -8.97 -1.27
CA SER A 427 7.14 -8.58 -2.27
C SER A 427 7.10 -9.54 -3.46
N THR A 428 8.25 -10.08 -3.89
CA THR A 428 8.32 -11.11 -4.93
C THR A 428 7.67 -12.42 -4.48
N VAL A 429 7.96 -12.86 -3.25
CA VAL A 429 7.31 -14.06 -2.68
C VAL A 429 5.80 -13.86 -2.59
N GLN A 430 5.34 -12.70 -2.11
CA GLN A 430 3.92 -12.38 -2.03
C GLN A 430 3.25 -12.38 -3.40
N ALA A 431 3.88 -11.78 -4.43
CA ALA A 431 3.39 -11.82 -5.80
C ALA A 431 3.29 -13.27 -6.33
N ASN A 432 4.29 -14.11 -6.05
CA ASN A 432 4.24 -15.53 -6.45
C ASN A 432 3.11 -16.31 -5.76
N VAL A 433 2.87 -16.05 -4.47
CA VAL A 433 1.74 -16.64 -3.73
C VAL A 433 0.42 -16.22 -4.36
N TRP A 434 0.23 -14.94 -4.65
CA TRP A 434 -0.98 -14.46 -5.31
C TRP A 434 -1.15 -15.03 -6.72
N GLN A 435 -0.07 -15.13 -7.49
CA GLN A 435 -0.08 -15.74 -8.80
C GLN A 435 -0.58 -17.20 -8.73
N LEU A 436 -0.11 -17.97 -7.74
CA LEU A 436 -0.58 -19.34 -7.51
C LEU A 436 -2.08 -19.38 -7.17
N ILE A 437 -2.53 -18.49 -6.28
CA ILE A 437 -3.95 -18.39 -5.90
C ILE A 437 -4.83 -18.03 -7.10
N VAL A 438 -4.39 -17.10 -7.97
CA VAL A 438 -5.08 -16.74 -9.21
C VAL A 438 -5.20 -17.96 -10.14
N TRP A 439 -4.13 -18.74 -10.31
CA TRP A 439 -4.17 -19.98 -11.10
C TRP A 439 -5.16 -20.99 -10.52
N LEU A 440 -5.13 -21.20 -9.21
CA LEU A 440 -6.07 -22.09 -8.52
C LEU A 440 -7.52 -21.64 -8.70
N LEU A 441 -7.81 -20.35 -8.53
CA LEU A 441 -9.15 -19.78 -8.68
C LEU A 441 -9.65 -19.85 -10.13
N ARG A 442 -8.78 -19.66 -11.13
CA ARG A 442 -9.14 -19.85 -12.55
C ARG A 442 -9.56 -21.30 -12.83
N LEU A 443 -8.86 -22.27 -12.25
CA LEU A 443 -9.24 -23.67 -12.37
C LEU A 443 -10.59 -23.93 -11.68
N LEU A 444 -10.75 -23.44 -10.45
CA LEU A 444 -11.99 -23.59 -9.67
C LEU A 444 -13.19 -22.88 -10.30
N GLN A 445 -12.98 -21.79 -11.05
CA GLN A 445 -14.06 -21.08 -11.75
C GLN A 445 -14.81 -22.01 -12.71
N VAL A 446 -14.11 -22.96 -13.32
CA VAL A 446 -14.68 -23.97 -14.21
C VAL A 446 -15.14 -25.21 -13.44
N LEU A 447 -14.32 -25.70 -12.51
CA LEU A 447 -14.60 -26.95 -11.81
C LEU A 447 -15.73 -26.83 -10.79
N MET A 448 -15.80 -25.73 -10.02
CA MET A 448 -16.75 -25.59 -8.91
C MET A 448 -18.22 -25.61 -9.35
N PRO A 449 -18.64 -24.89 -10.41
CA PRO A 449 -20.03 -24.95 -10.87
C PRO A 449 -20.44 -26.35 -11.35
N VAL A 450 -19.54 -27.04 -12.06
CA VAL A 450 -19.77 -28.41 -12.56
C VAL A 450 -19.85 -29.39 -11.39
N PHE A 451 -18.89 -29.31 -10.48
CA PHE A 451 -18.86 -30.13 -9.27
C PHE A 451 -20.12 -29.91 -8.43
N TYR A 452 -20.53 -28.66 -8.22
CA TYR A 452 -21.75 -28.35 -7.49
C TYR A 452 -22.99 -28.92 -8.17
N PHE A 453 -23.10 -28.81 -9.49
CA PHE A 453 -24.24 -29.36 -10.25
C PHE A 453 -24.32 -30.89 -10.15
N ILE A 454 -23.18 -31.57 -10.27
CA ILE A 454 -23.11 -33.03 -10.25
C ILE A 454 -23.42 -33.56 -8.85
N VAL A 455 -22.85 -32.93 -7.83
CA VAL A 455 -22.78 -33.57 -6.51
C VAL A 455 -23.79 -33.02 -5.50
N ASN A 456 -24.38 -31.85 -5.72
CA ASN A 456 -25.43 -31.35 -4.84
C ASN A 456 -26.72 -32.17 -4.99
N LYS A 457 -27.13 -32.84 -3.89
CA LYS A 457 -28.33 -33.70 -3.78
C LYS A 457 -28.46 -34.71 -4.93
N PRO A 458 -27.63 -35.77 -4.98
CA PRO A 458 -27.87 -36.88 -5.91
C PRO A 458 -29.26 -37.46 -5.62
N CYS A 459 -30.03 -37.71 -6.68
CA CYS A 459 -31.34 -38.33 -6.50
C CYS A 459 -31.19 -39.74 -5.93
N ILE A 460 -31.76 -39.97 -4.75
CA ILE A 460 -31.90 -41.30 -4.19
C ILE A 460 -33.25 -41.85 -4.68
N HIS A 461 -33.23 -42.84 -5.56
CA HIS A 461 -34.45 -43.50 -5.99
C HIS A 461 -35.07 -44.24 -4.80
N ALA A 462 -36.41 -44.18 -4.68
CA ALA A 462 -37.15 -44.79 -3.56
C ALA A 462 -36.92 -46.31 -3.40
N THR A 463 -36.35 -46.97 -4.41
CA THR A 463 -35.93 -48.38 -4.37
C THR A 463 -34.70 -48.63 -3.49
N ASP A 464 -33.82 -47.65 -3.30
CA ASP A 464 -32.62 -47.79 -2.45
C ASP A 464 -32.91 -47.53 -0.96
N VAL A 465 -33.96 -46.78 -0.64
CA VAL A 465 -34.40 -46.54 0.75
C VAL A 465 -34.95 -47.82 1.41
N ARG A 466 -35.28 -48.87 0.65
CA ARG A 466 -35.76 -50.15 1.19
C ARG A 466 -34.64 -51.15 1.51
N LYS A 467 -33.38 -50.86 1.18
CA LYS A 467 -32.23 -51.75 1.41
C LYS A 467 -31.41 -51.37 2.66
N HIS A 468 -31.76 -50.28 3.32
CA HIS A 468 -31.26 -49.85 4.62
C HIS A 468 -32.44 -49.69 5.56
#